data_AF-A0A151AST7-F1
#
_entry.id   AF-A0A151AST7-F1
#
_cell.length_a   1.000
_cell.length_b   1.000
_cell.length_c   1.000
_cell.angle_alpha   90.00
_cell.angle_beta   90.00
_cell.angle_gamma   90.00
#
_symmetry.space_group_name_H-M   'P 1'
#
loop_
_entity.id
_entity.type
_entity.pdbx_description
1 polymer ?
#
loop_
_entity_poly.entity_id
_entity_poly.type
_entity_poly.pdbx_seq_one_letter_code
_entity_poly.pdbx_strand_id
1 'polypeptide(L)'
;MIKDRTDAELILFDRGYPGAKFFSFLKGNNVDFLMRAKVNFSKDIKKAKKPDQIIDIKNGKEFLTVRVVRFLLPSGIEEVLIISLLDEKYTVEDLKELYFKKWGVEVKYDELKNRLEIENFTERTKIAIEQEFYASMYLSNMIELAKQESNKIVKEKIKIKI
;
A
#
# COMPACT_ATOMS: atom_id res chain seq x y z
N MET A 1 -16.02 13.59 -10.93
CA MET A 1 -15.13 12.69 -10.16
C MET A 1 -13.80 12.62 -10.90
N ILE A 2 -12.69 13.21 -10.51
CA ILE A 2 -12.22 13.94 -9.32
C ILE A 2 -11.49 15.14 -9.94
N LYS A 3 -11.93 16.38 -9.70
CA LYS A 3 -11.43 17.56 -10.44
C LYS A 3 -10.63 18.57 -9.62
N ASP A 4 -10.41 18.30 -8.33
CA ASP A 4 -9.59 19.15 -7.47
C ASP A 4 -8.63 18.29 -6.65
N ARG A 5 -7.38 18.15 -7.08
CA ARG A 5 -6.29 17.63 -6.25
C ARG A 5 -5.00 18.38 -6.56
N THR A 6 -4.46 19.04 -5.54
CA THR A 6 -3.22 19.84 -5.60
C THR A 6 -1.98 19.10 -5.10
N ASP A 7 -2.12 17.91 -4.51
CA ASP A 7 -1.01 17.12 -3.99
C ASP A 7 -0.85 15.80 -4.77
N ALA A 8 0.39 15.43 -5.09
CA ALA A 8 0.70 14.16 -5.74
C ALA A 8 0.31 12.97 -4.83
N GLU A 9 -0.54 12.08 -5.33
CA GLU A 9 -0.96 10.89 -4.58
C GLU A 9 0.11 9.81 -4.63
N LEU A 10 0.50 9.28 -3.46
CA LEU A 10 1.35 8.10 -3.35
C LEU A 10 0.51 6.87 -3.04
N ILE A 11 0.56 5.87 -3.92
CA ILE A 11 -0.15 4.60 -3.73
C ILE A 11 0.83 3.48 -3.37
N LEU A 12 0.50 2.73 -2.30
CA LEU A 12 1.27 1.57 -1.84
C LEU A 12 0.68 0.27 -2.41
N PHE A 13 1.46 -0.45 -3.21
CA PHE A 13 1.04 -1.69 -3.85
C PHE A 13 1.77 -2.92 -3.31
N ASP A 14 1.08 -4.05 -3.33
CA ASP A 14 1.66 -5.35 -2.96
C ASP A 14 2.48 -5.97 -4.11
N ARG A 15 3.16 -7.09 -3.83
CA ARG A 15 4.08 -7.83 -4.70
C ARG A 15 3.53 -8.31 -6.05
N GLY A 16 2.22 -8.29 -6.25
CA GLY A 16 1.57 -8.73 -7.50
C GLY A 16 1.43 -7.64 -8.57
N TYR A 17 1.64 -6.37 -8.21
CA TYR A 17 1.45 -5.22 -9.09
C TYR A 17 2.67 -4.78 -9.93
N PRO A 18 3.93 -5.04 -9.54
CA PRO A 18 5.08 -4.61 -10.34
C PRO A 18 4.97 -5.01 -11.81
N GLY A 19 5.14 -4.03 -12.71
CA GLY A 19 5.07 -4.23 -14.15
C GLY A 19 5.52 -2.97 -14.88
N ALA A 20 6.46 -3.09 -15.83
CA ALA A 20 7.03 -1.93 -16.53
C ALA A 20 5.97 -1.04 -17.19
N LYS A 21 4.97 -1.66 -17.85
CA LYS A 21 3.82 -0.93 -18.42
C LYS A 21 2.96 -0.23 -17.36
N PHE A 22 2.77 -0.86 -16.21
CA PHE A 22 1.95 -0.31 -15.14
C PHE A 22 2.64 0.87 -14.45
N PHE A 23 3.95 0.79 -14.27
CA PHE A 23 4.73 1.93 -13.78
C PHE A 23 4.64 3.14 -14.73
N SER A 24 4.78 2.92 -16.05
CA SER A 24 4.59 3.98 -17.05
C SER A 24 3.17 4.54 -17.04
N PHE A 25 2.15 3.69 -16.88
CA PHE A 25 0.77 4.12 -16.75
C PHE A 25 0.57 5.03 -15.53
N LEU A 26 1.07 4.66 -14.35
CA LEU A 26 0.93 5.47 -13.13
C LEU A 26 1.65 6.81 -13.27
N LYS A 27 2.90 6.79 -13.76
CA LYS A 27 3.68 8.01 -13.99
C LYS A 27 3.03 8.93 -15.02
N GLY A 28 2.49 8.38 -16.11
CA GLY A 28 1.74 9.13 -17.13
C GLY A 28 0.45 9.77 -16.62
N ASN A 29 -0.10 9.26 -15.50
CA ASN A 29 -1.27 9.83 -14.82
C ASN A 29 -0.86 10.67 -13.58
N ASN A 30 0.41 11.00 -13.42
CA ASN A 30 0.93 11.79 -12.30
C ASN A 30 0.61 11.20 -10.92
N VAL A 31 0.64 9.86 -10.83
CA VAL A 31 0.45 9.10 -9.59
C VAL A 31 1.78 8.52 -9.15
N ASP A 32 2.21 8.90 -7.95
CA ASP A 32 3.37 8.31 -7.31
C ASP A 32 3.04 6.92 -6.75
N PHE A 33 4.04 6.05 -6.72
CA PHE A 33 3.86 4.69 -6.25
C PHE A 33 5.05 4.17 -5.47
N LEU A 34 4.76 3.22 -4.60
CA LEU A 34 5.71 2.34 -3.97
C LEU A 34 5.17 0.92 -4.09
N MET A 35 5.90 0.03 -4.73
CA MET A 35 5.52 -1.36 -4.91
C MET A 35 6.60 -2.28 -4.37
N ARG A 36 6.21 -3.29 -3.60
CA ARG A 36 7.09 -4.40 -3.30
C ARG A 36 7.27 -5.27 -4.54
N ALA A 37 8.46 -5.79 -4.76
CA ALA A 37 8.77 -6.68 -5.87
C ALA A 37 9.62 -7.86 -5.39
N LYS A 38 9.60 -8.95 -6.16
CA LYS A 38 10.55 -10.05 -5.95
C LYS A 38 11.96 -9.60 -6.32
N VAL A 39 12.97 -10.12 -5.64
CA VAL A 39 14.40 -9.86 -5.92
C VAL A 39 14.77 -10.11 -7.39
N ASN A 40 14.14 -11.10 -8.01
CA ASN A 40 14.33 -11.52 -9.40
C ASN A 40 13.27 -10.99 -10.36
N PHE A 41 12.51 -9.94 -9.98
CA PHE A 41 11.41 -9.40 -10.77
C PHE A 41 11.83 -9.02 -12.21
N SER A 42 12.98 -8.37 -12.38
CA SER A 42 13.53 -8.04 -13.70
C SER A 42 15.06 -8.13 -13.70
N LYS A 43 15.66 -8.15 -14.90
CA LYS A 43 17.12 -8.13 -15.05
C LYS A 43 17.73 -6.87 -14.46
N ASP A 44 17.06 -5.73 -14.63
CA ASP A 44 17.53 -4.43 -14.15
C ASP A 44 17.48 -4.38 -12.61
N ILE A 45 16.37 -4.83 -12.01
CA ILE A 45 16.24 -4.95 -10.56
C ILE A 45 17.27 -5.93 -9.99
N LYS A 46 17.50 -7.08 -10.62
CA LYS A 46 18.48 -8.08 -10.15
C LYS A 46 19.92 -7.55 -10.16
N LYS A 47 20.25 -6.66 -11.10
CA LYS A 47 21.58 -6.01 -11.18
C LYS A 47 21.74 -4.90 -10.15
N ALA A 48 20.65 -4.24 -9.81
CA ALA A 48 20.57 -3.19 -8.81
C ALA A 48 20.80 -3.82 -7.42
N LYS A 49 22.03 -3.83 -6.90
CA LYS A 49 22.40 -4.53 -5.64
C LYS A 49 22.60 -3.62 -4.43
N LYS A 50 22.66 -2.30 -4.62
CA LYS A 50 22.84 -1.38 -3.50
C LYS A 50 21.56 -1.34 -2.64
N PRO A 51 21.67 -1.02 -1.33
CA PRO A 51 20.51 -0.81 -0.47
C PRO A 51 19.56 0.26 -0.99
N ASP A 52 20.10 1.25 -1.71
CA ASP A 52 19.36 2.31 -2.35
C ASP A 52 20.06 2.71 -3.66
N GLN A 53 19.28 2.82 -4.74
CA GLN A 53 19.78 3.18 -6.05
C GLN A 53 18.64 3.63 -6.98
N ILE A 54 18.95 4.58 -7.85
CA ILE A 54 18.08 4.97 -8.94
C ILE A 54 18.51 4.20 -10.19
N ILE A 55 17.56 3.58 -10.88
CA ILE A 55 17.79 2.83 -12.12
C ILE A 55 16.76 3.17 -13.17
N ASP A 56 17.10 2.88 -14.42
CA ASP A 56 16.15 2.90 -15.53
C ASP A 56 15.67 1.48 -15.84
N ILE A 57 14.35 1.28 -15.77
CA ILE A 57 13.70 0.03 -16.17
C ILE A 57 13.22 0.18 -17.61
N LYS A 58 13.57 -0.80 -18.45
CA LYS A 58 13.14 -0.81 -19.85
C LYS A 58 11.66 -1.19 -19.99
N ASN A 59 10.89 -0.37 -20.71
CA ASN A 59 9.51 -0.66 -21.12
C ASN A 59 9.40 -0.56 -22.65
N GLY A 60 9.63 -1.67 -23.35
CA GLY A 60 9.65 -1.67 -24.82
C GLY A 60 10.83 -0.84 -25.37
N LYS A 61 10.54 0.30 -26.00
CA LYS A 61 11.55 1.26 -26.51
C LYS A 61 11.85 2.39 -25.52
N GLU A 62 11.01 2.55 -24.49
CA GLU A 62 11.13 3.62 -23.50
C GLU A 62 11.86 3.13 -22.25
N PHE A 63 12.38 4.07 -21.48
CA PHE A 63 13.01 3.83 -20.20
C PHE A 63 12.27 4.59 -19.12
N LEU A 64 12.10 3.94 -17.97
CA LEU A 64 11.45 4.52 -16.81
C LEU A 64 12.43 4.56 -15.63
N THR A 65 12.79 5.77 -15.23
CA THR A 65 13.58 5.99 -14.02
C THR A 65 12.74 5.74 -12.78
N VAL A 66 13.22 4.86 -11.91
CA VAL A 66 12.64 4.50 -10.62
C VAL A 66 13.74 4.36 -9.56
N ARG A 67 13.39 4.54 -8.30
CA ARG A 67 14.25 4.24 -7.17
C ARG A 67 13.99 2.83 -6.67
N VAL A 68 15.05 2.10 -6.35
CA VAL A 68 15.00 0.70 -5.90
C VAL A 68 15.68 0.61 -4.55
N VAL A 69 14.90 0.25 -3.55
CA VAL A 69 15.36 0.09 -2.18
C VAL A 69 15.35 -1.37 -1.80
N ARG A 70 16.43 -1.82 -1.16
CA ARG A 70 16.66 -3.21 -0.73
C ARG A 70 17.02 -3.24 0.74
N PHE A 71 16.37 -4.12 1.49
CA PHE A 71 16.69 -4.35 2.90
C PHE A 71 16.37 -5.78 3.31
N LEU A 72 17.04 -6.24 4.37
CA LEU A 72 16.75 -7.53 4.99
C LEU A 72 15.71 -7.36 6.09
N LEU A 73 14.73 -8.25 6.13
CA LEU A 73 13.85 -8.42 7.27
C LEU A 73 14.57 -9.16 8.41
N PRO A 74 14.08 -9.06 9.65
CA PRO A 74 14.59 -9.88 10.76
C PRO A 74 14.54 -11.39 10.49
N SER A 75 13.66 -11.84 9.60
CA SER A 75 13.57 -13.23 9.12
C SER A 75 14.70 -13.65 8.17
N GLY A 76 15.58 -12.73 7.76
CA GLY A 76 16.62 -12.96 6.76
C GLY A 76 16.13 -12.89 5.31
N ILE A 77 14.84 -12.63 5.09
CA ILE A 77 14.27 -12.46 3.75
C ILE A 77 14.63 -11.08 3.21
N GLU A 78 15.19 -11.02 2.00
CA GLU A 78 15.46 -9.78 1.28
C GLU A 78 14.17 -9.24 0.66
N GLU A 79 13.87 -7.97 0.95
CA GLU A 79 12.79 -7.22 0.36
C GLU A 79 13.31 -6.22 -0.66
N VAL A 80 12.53 -6.01 -1.72
CA VAL A 80 12.80 -5.01 -2.74
C VAL A 80 11.58 -4.13 -2.91
N LEU A 81 11.77 -2.82 -2.78
CA LEU A 81 10.77 -1.81 -3.08
C LEU A 81 11.16 -1.06 -4.35
N ILE A 82 10.18 -0.84 -5.23
CA ILE A 82 10.28 -0.03 -6.44
C ILE A 82 9.43 1.21 -6.23
N ILE A 83 10.03 2.38 -6.32
CA ILE A 83 9.46 3.66 -5.88
C ILE A 83 9.58 4.70 -7.02
N SER A 84 8.55 5.51 -7.22
CA SER A 84 8.59 6.64 -8.16
C SER A 84 9.26 7.90 -7.59
N LEU A 85 9.22 8.07 -6.27
CA LEU A 85 9.87 9.15 -5.53
C LEU A 85 11.40 9.00 -5.59
N LEU A 86 12.05 9.94 -6.28
CA LEU A 86 13.51 9.94 -6.48
C LEU A 86 14.27 10.83 -5.48
N ASP A 87 13.55 11.59 -4.65
CA ASP A 87 14.12 12.54 -3.70
C ASP A 87 14.93 11.82 -2.60
N GLU A 88 16.21 12.18 -2.47
CA GLU A 88 17.15 11.60 -1.51
C GLU A 88 16.81 11.93 -0.05
N LYS A 89 15.94 12.91 0.22
CA LYS A 89 15.51 13.23 1.59
C LYS A 89 14.79 12.08 2.29
N TYR A 90 14.19 11.16 1.54
CA TYR A 90 13.55 9.97 2.08
C TYR A 90 14.58 8.87 2.22
N THR A 91 14.83 8.43 3.45
CA THR A 91 15.80 7.37 3.75
C THR A 91 15.23 5.98 3.45
N VAL A 92 16.10 4.96 3.47
CA VAL A 92 15.68 3.55 3.36
C VAL A 92 14.73 3.18 4.50
N GLU A 93 15.02 3.68 5.70
CA GLU A 93 14.20 3.48 6.90
C GLU A 93 12.81 4.09 6.74
N ASP A 94 12.71 5.32 6.22
CA ASP A 94 11.42 5.99 5.98
C ASP A 94 10.55 5.19 5.00
N LEU A 95 11.16 4.72 3.91
CA LEU A 95 10.46 3.95 2.87
C LEU A 95 10.04 2.56 3.37
N LYS A 96 10.85 1.95 4.24
CA LYS A 96 10.51 0.71 4.93
C LYS A 96 9.32 0.90 5.87
N GLU A 97 9.33 1.94 6.71
CA GLU A 97 8.22 2.25 7.61
C GLU A 97 6.95 2.56 6.81
N LEU A 98 7.08 3.33 5.74
CA LEU A 98 5.97 3.66 4.86
C LEU A 98 5.34 2.40 4.24
N TYR A 99 6.15 1.48 3.72
CA TYR A 99 5.63 0.22 3.20
C TYR A 99 5.01 -0.64 4.30
N PHE A 100 5.55 -0.61 5.52
CA PHE A 100 4.99 -1.35 6.66
C PHE A 100 3.54 -0.94 6.96
N LYS A 101 3.14 0.32 6.69
CA LYS A 101 1.73 0.75 6.83
C LYS A 101 0.77 -0.05 5.93
N LYS A 102 1.24 -0.66 4.84
CA LYS A 102 0.43 -1.55 3.98
C LYS A 102 -0.10 -2.76 4.73
N TRP A 103 0.62 -3.26 5.74
CA TRP A 103 0.20 -4.41 6.55
C TRP A 103 -1.12 -4.18 7.28
N GLY A 104 -1.46 -2.93 7.61
CA GLY A 104 -2.75 -2.59 8.22
C GLY A 104 -3.96 -3.04 7.38
N VAL A 105 -3.79 -3.17 6.06
CA VAL A 105 -4.83 -3.67 5.16
C VAL A 105 -5.13 -5.15 5.40
N GLU A 106 -4.11 -5.97 5.68
CA GLU A 106 -4.31 -7.41 5.97
C GLU A 106 -5.10 -7.61 7.27
N VAL A 107 -4.80 -6.80 8.29
CA VAL A 107 -5.56 -6.80 9.54
C VAL A 107 -7.03 -6.44 9.30
N LYS A 108 -7.30 -5.48 8.39
CA LYS A 108 -8.68 -5.13 8.04
C LYS A 108 -9.38 -6.27 7.31
N TYR A 109 -8.71 -6.95 6.37
CA TYR A 109 -9.28 -8.11 5.70
C TYR A 109 -9.58 -9.26 6.67
N ASP A 110 -8.70 -9.52 7.64
CA ASP A 110 -8.93 -10.49 8.70
C ASP A 110 -10.18 -10.15 9.52
N GLU A 111 -10.32 -8.89 9.94
CA GLU A 111 -11.52 -8.42 10.63
C GLU A 111 -12.80 -8.59 9.79
N LEU A 112 -12.77 -8.18 8.52
CA LEU A 112 -13.95 -8.29 7.64
C LEU A 112 -14.37 -9.75 7.42
N LYS A 113 -13.41 -10.65 7.20
CA LYS A 113 -13.69 -12.06 6.89
C LYS A 113 -14.02 -12.89 8.12
N ASN A 114 -13.27 -12.71 9.21
CA ASN A 114 -13.34 -13.60 10.36
C ASN A 114 -14.19 -13.04 11.51
N ARG A 115 -14.38 -11.71 11.61
CA ARG A 115 -15.19 -11.11 12.68
C ARG A 115 -16.56 -10.65 12.18
N LEU A 116 -16.60 -10.04 11.01
CA LEU A 116 -17.87 -9.62 10.40
C LEU A 116 -18.44 -10.67 9.45
N GLU A 117 -17.69 -11.73 9.16
CA GLU A 117 -18.11 -12.82 8.26
C GLU A 117 -18.72 -12.29 6.95
N ILE A 118 -18.08 -11.29 6.33
CA ILE A 118 -18.64 -10.57 5.17
C ILE A 118 -18.94 -11.46 3.95
N GLU A 119 -18.45 -12.69 3.95
CA GLU A 119 -18.66 -13.69 2.90
C GLU A 119 -19.83 -14.64 3.20
N ASN A 120 -20.42 -14.57 4.40
CA ASN A 120 -21.53 -15.40 4.87
C ASN A 120 -22.89 -14.80 4.49
N PHE A 121 -23.19 -14.79 3.19
CA PHE A 121 -24.42 -14.21 2.67
C PHE A 121 -25.65 -15.07 2.98
N THR A 122 -26.70 -14.45 3.46
CA THR A 122 -28.02 -15.08 3.63
C THR A 122 -28.83 -15.08 2.34
N GLU A 123 -28.54 -14.12 1.48
CA GLU A 123 -29.25 -13.85 0.24
C GLU A 123 -28.69 -14.61 -0.97
N ARG A 124 -29.53 -14.79 -1.99
CA ARG A 124 -29.17 -15.57 -3.20
C ARG A 124 -29.21 -14.77 -4.50
N THR A 125 -29.83 -13.60 -4.48
CA THR A 125 -29.86 -12.73 -5.67
C THR A 125 -28.64 -11.83 -5.68
N LYS A 126 -28.12 -11.53 -6.87
CA LYS A 126 -26.96 -10.65 -7.04
C LYS A 126 -27.15 -9.31 -6.31
N ILE A 127 -28.31 -8.68 -6.48
CA ILE A 127 -28.62 -7.37 -5.89
C ILE A 127 -28.59 -7.45 -4.37
N ALA A 128 -29.24 -8.47 -3.78
CA ALA A 128 -29.30 -8.62 -2.34
C ALA A 128 -27.93 -8.96 -1.73
N ILE A 129 -27.12 -9.79 -2.40
CA ILE A 129 -25.73 -10.07 -2.01
C ILE A 129 -24.89 -8.77 -2.02
N GLU A 130 -25.00 -7.96 -3.07
CA GLU A 130 -24.30 -6.67 -3.12
C GLU A 130 -24.74 -5.74 -1.98
N GLN A 131 -26.05 -5.67 -1.69
CA GLN A 131 -26.58 -4.88 -0.58
C GLN A 131 -26.04 -5.34 0.78
N GLU A 132 -26.03 -6.65 1.04
CA GLU A 132 -25.51 -7.24 2.28
C GLU A 132 -24.01 -6.98 2.45
N PHE A 133 -23.24 -7.09 1.37
CA PHE A 133 -21.82 -6.73 1.33
C PHE A 133 -21.60 -5.24 1.69
N TYR A 134 -22.31 -4.33 1.03
CA TYR A 134 -22.15 -2.89 1.26
C TYR A 134 -22.62 -2.48 2.66
N ALA A 135 -23.69 -3.09 3.18
CA ALA A 135 -24.15 -2.86 4.54
C ALA A 135 -23.08 -3.27 5.58
N SER A 136 -22.44 -4.42 5.38
CA SER A 136 -21.34 -4.90 6.23
C SER A 136 -20.12 -3.98 6.18
N MET A 137 -19.73 -3.50 4.98
CA MET A 137 -18.66 -2.52 4.83
C MET A 137 -18.98 -1.19 5.52
N TYR A 138 -20.21 -0.70 5.38
CA TYR A 138 -20.66 0.52 6.04
C TYR A 138 -20.61 0.40 7.56
N LEU A 139 -21.14 -0.70 8.11
CA LEU A 139 -21.07 -0.99 9.54
C LEU A 139 -19.62 -1.03 10.04
N SER A 140 -18.73 -1.70 9.29
CA SER A 140 -17.30 -1.76 9.60
C SER A 140 -16.66 -0.37 9.69
N ASN A 141 -17.03 0.54 8.78
CA ASN A 141 -16.54 1.91 8.80
C ASN A 141 -17.11 2.69 10.00
N MET A 142 -18.38 2.49 10.34
CA MET A 142 -18.98 3.14 11.50
C MET A 142 -18.34 2.70 12.82
N ILE A 143 -18.06 1.41 12.97
CA ILE A 143 -17.32 0.86 14.13
C ILE A 143 -15.94 1.50 14.23
N GLU A 144 -15.22 1.64 13.11
CA GLU A 144 -13.90 2.25 13.08
C GLU A 144 -13.96 3.75 13.48
N LEU A 145 -14.96 4.50 13.02
CA LEU A 145 -15.17 5.89 13.44
C LEU A 145 -15.39 6.01 14.95
N ALA A 146 -16.31 5.20 15.51
CA ALA A 146 -16.58 5.20 16.96
C ALA A 146 -15.33 4.79 17.77
N LYS A 147 -14.55 3.83 17.28
CA LYS A 147 -13.29 3.40 17.89
C LYS A 147 -12.25 4.51 17.87
N GLN A 148 -12.14 5.27 16.78
CA GLN A 148 -11.22 6.41 16.70
C GLN A 148 -11.56 7.51 17.70
N GLU A 149 -12.85 7.83 17.87
CA GLU A 149 -13.30 8.77 18.90
C GLU A 149 -12.96 8.29 20.31
N SER A 150 -13.28 7.03 20.62
CA SER A 150 -12.92 6.43 21.92
C SER A 150 -11.42 6.46 22.19
N ASN A 151 -10.60 6.12 21.18
CA ASN A 151 -9.14 6.15 21.29
C ASN A 151 -8.60 7.56 21.54
N LYS A 152 -9.21 8.62 20.98
CA LYS A 152 -8.82 10.01 21.27
C LYS A 152 -9.05 10.32 22.76
N ILE A 153 -10.23 10.00 23.28
CA ILE A 153 -10.61 10.23 24.68
C ILE A 153 -9.65 9.50 25.63
N VAL A 154 -9.32 8.24 25.33
CA VAL A 154 -8.38 7.45 26.15
C VAL A 154 -6.98 8.07 26.14
N LYS A 155 -6.47 8.51 24.98
CA LYS A 155 -5.16 9.17 24.88
C LYS A 155 -5.10 10.46 25.67
N GLU A 156 -6.17 11.27 25.63
CA GLU A 156 -6.27 12.50 26.43
C GLU A 156 -6.25 12.21 27.92
N LYS A 157 -7.00 11.21 28.38
CA LYS A 157 -7.01 10.79 29.80
C LYS A 157 -5.66 10.24 30.29
N ILE A 158 -4.92 9.53 29.43
CA ILE A 158 -3.58 9.01 29.76
C ILE A 158 -2.57 10.17 29.85
N LYS A 159 -2.64 11.16 28.96
CA LYS A 159 -1.77 12.36 29.01
C LYS A 159 -1.99 13.21 30.26
N ILE A 160 -3.20 13.25 30.81
CA ILE A 160 -3.54 14.00 32.04
C ILE A 160 -2.99 13.31 33.30
N LYS A 161 -2.58 12.03 33.23
CA LYS A 161 -2.10 11.23 34.36
C LYS A 161 -0.56 11.18 34.52
N ILE A 162 0.19 11.92 33.71
CA ILE A 162 1.65 12.09 33.81
C ILE A 162 1.93 13.54 34.20
#